data_AF-A0A087U204-F1
#
_entry.id   AF-A0A087U204-F1
#
_cell.length_a   1.000
_cell.length_b   1.000
_cell.length_c   1.000
_cell.angle_alpha   90.00
_cell.angle_beta   90.00
_cell.angle_gamma   90.00
#
_symmetry.space_group_name_H-M   'P 1'
#
loop_
_entity.id
_entity.type
_entity.pdbx_description
1 polymer ?
#
loop_
_entity_poly.entity_id
_entity_poly.type
_entity_poly.pdbx_seq_one_letter_code
_entity_poly.pdbx_strand_id
1 'polypeptide(L)'
;MDGDYDYELDYYSDTEYDGIYEDYGGIYPSIMDYTIQDLWHDCLLPTLSDGFNSSSKLLVCCMLLKLTLSLNFLPEYAFHITSSLTGLYCLYHFFENEILYIILFAVVGYGILLLTNIILKQYQGIVCVFANYAFLIICELFFAEKTLWHRIRGSQMLLSMKLISLAFDTGSIAKTMPETFACFGYLFHPGTVIFGPWISYTTYINSKQN
;
A
#
# COMPACT_ATOMS: atom_id res chain seq x y z
N MET A 1 63.61 -9.61 -15.55
CA MET A 1 63.73 -10.25 -14.23
C MET A 1 63.12 -9.30 -13.24
N ASP A 2 61.85 -9.56 -12.93
CA ASP A 2 61.25 -9.66 -11.58
C ASP A 2 61.77 -8.77 -10.45
N GLY A 3 60.84 -8.21 -9.67
CA GLY A 3 61.10 -7.86 -8.27
C GLY A 3 60.17 -6.82 -7.67
N ASP A 4 59.24 -7.28 -6.86
CA ASP A 4 58.20 -6.59 -6.09
C ASP A 4 58.69 -5.74 -4.89
N TYR A 5 57.81 -4.79 -4.51
CA TYR A 5 57.54 -4.09 -3.22
C TYR A 5 58.66 -3.73 -2.21
N ASP A 6 58.60 -2.49 -1.69
CA ASP A 6 58.37 -2.27 -0.25
C ASP A 6 57.87 -0.85 0.07
N TYR A 7 57.01 -0.77 1.08
CA TYR A 7 56.25 0.38 1.57
C TYR A 7 57.09 1.24 2.53
N GLU A 8 56.96 2.58 2.48
CA GLU A 8 57.27 3.44 3.63
C GLU A 8 56.16 4.46 3.91
N LEU A 9 55.88 4.59 5.20
CA LEU A 9 54.73 5.19 5.85
C LEU A 9 55.17 6.53 6.43
N ASP A 10 54.80 7.65 5.79
CA ASP A 10 55.18 8.97 6.29
C ASP A 10 54.15 9.55 7.27
N TYR A 11 54.57 9.49 8.52
CA TYR A 11 54.00 10.09 9.72
C TYR A 11 54.50 11.55 9.82
N TYR A 12 53.62 12.53 9.60
CA TYR A 12 53.86 13.94 9.95
C TYR A 12 52.76 14.35 10.94
N SER A 13 52.99 14.31 12.26
CA SER A 13 53.74 15.27 13.09
C SER A 13 53.07 16.65 13.17
N ASP A 14 52.19 16.78 14.17
CA ASP A 14 51.72 18.04 14.74
C ASP A 14 52.90 18.98 15.05
N THR A 15 52.92 20.15 14.43
CA THR A 15 53.60 21.33 14.97
C THR A 15 52.91 22.59 14.46
N GLU A 16 52.06 23.15 15.33
CA GLU A 16 52.05 24.57 15.66
C GLU A 16 51.95 25.56 14.47
N TYR A 17 50.72 25.75 13.97
CA TYR A 17 50.34 26.96 13.25
C TYR A 17 49.39 27.77 14.14
N ASP A 18 49.96 28.34 15.19
CA ASP A 18 49.24 29.24 16.10
C ASP A 18 49.33 30.66 15.52
N GLY A 19 48.22 31.16 14.98
CA GLY A 19 48.17 32.53 14.45
C GLY A 19 47.05 32.79 13.46
N ILE A 20 45.97 33.37 13.98
CA ILE A 20 44.96 34.16 13.24
C ILE A 20 43.91 33.31 12.51
N TYR A 21 42.96 32.78 13.28
CA TYR A 21 41.59 32.62 12.77
C TYR A 21 40.68 33.56 13.54
N GLU A 22 40.35 34.65 12.85
CA GLU A 22 39.35 35.61 13.26
C GLU A 22 38.04 34.89 13.59
N ASP A 23 37.46 35.36 14.70
CA ASP A 23 36.06 35.26 15.10
C ASP A 23 35.09 35.35 13.89
N TYR A 24 34.74 34.20 13.32
CA TYR A 24 33.53 34.01 12.53
C TYR A 24 32.46 33.36 13.41
N GLY A 25 32.01 34.11 14.42
CA GLY A 25 30.74 33.86 15.09
C GLY A 25 29.59 33.95 14.10
N GLY A 26 29.04 32.82 13.67
CA GLY A 26 27.75 32.79 12.97
C GLY A 26 27.50 31.57 12.12
N ILE A 27 26.69 30.65 12.66
CA ILE A 27 25.91 29.63 11.92
C ILE A 27 26.70 28.40 11.48
N TYR A 28 27.19 27.63 12.45
CA TYR A 28 27.20 26.17 12.30
C TYR A 28 25.82 25.66 12.75
N PRO A 29 25.09 24.85 11.96
CA PRO A 29 23.90 24.19 12.46
C PRO A 29 24.34 23.28 13.61
N SER A 30 23.89 23.60 14.82
CA SER A 30 23.98 22.73 15.98
C SER A 30 23.68 21.31 15.56
N ILE A 31 24.54 20.36 15.94
CA ILE A 31 24.12 18.97 16.07
C ILE A 31 22.87 19.04 16.95
N MET A 32 21.69 18.73 16.42
CA MET A 32 20.47 18.71 17.21
C MET A 32 20.59 17.54 18.18
N ASP A 33 20.91 17.82 19.44
CA ASP A 33 20.78 16.86 20.52
C ASP A 33 19.29 16.75 20.87
N TYR A 34 18.55 15.93 20.12
CA TYR A 34 17.17 15.61 20.46
C TYR A 34 17.16 14.75 21.73
N THR A 35 16.45 15.18 22.78
CA THR A 35 16.24 14.32 23.94
C THR A 35 15.20 13.25 23.57
N ILE A 36 15.27 12.07 24.19
CA ILE A 36 14.22 11.04 24.06
C ILE A 36 12.83 11.61 24.42
N GLN A 37 12.78 12.57 25.34
CA GLN A 37 11.55 13.26 25.71
C GLN A 37 11.00 14.12 24.56
N ASP A 38 11.86 14.81 23.81
CA ASP A 38 11.48 15.62 22.64
C ASP A 38 10.98 14.69 21.51
N LEU A 39 11.68 13.58 21.25
CA LEU A 39 11.24 12.55 20.30
C LEU A 39 9.89 11.93 20.69
N TRP A 40 9.66 11.69 21.98
CA TRP A 40 8.40 11.13 22.46
C TRP A 40 7.23 12.10 22.24
N HIS A 41 7.40 13.36 22.59
CA HIS A 41 6.35 14.37 22.50
C HIS A 41 6.11 14.87 21.08
N ASP A 42 7.16 15.08 20.29
CA ASP A 42 7.06 15.75 18.99
C ASP A 42 6.86 14.78 17.83
N CYS A 43 7.33 13.53 17.96
CA CYS A 43 7.25 12.54 16.89
C CYS A 43 6.33 11.38 17.25
N LEU A 44 6.59 10.70 18.36
CA LEU A 44 5.94 9.41 18.62
C LEU A 44 4.48 9.57 19.05
N LEU A 45 4.21 10.43 20.03
CA LEU A 45 2.85 10.65 20.54
C LEU A 45 1.88 11.14 19.45
N PRO A 46 2.20 12.17 18.64
CA PRO A 46 1.31 12.60 17.55
C PRO A 46 1.17 11.52 16.48
N THR A 47 2.25 10.86 16.06
CA THR A 47 2.18 9.77 15.07
C THR A 47 1.30 8.63 15.55
N LEU A 48 1.41 8.24 16.83
CA LEU A 48 0.58 7.19 17.41
C LEU A 48 -0.89 7.62 17.51
N SER A 49 -1.14 8.85 17.95
CA SER A 49 -2.49 9.42 18.06
C SER A 49 -3.17 9.48 16.69
N ASP A 50 -2.48 9.99 15.68
CA ASP A 50 -3.00 10.11 14.31
C ASP A 50 -3.21 8.74 13.68
N GLY A 51 -2.25 7.83 13.86
CA GLY A 51 -2.34 6.45 13.41
C GLY A 51 -3.50 5.71 14.07
N PHE A 52 -3.70 5.88 15.38
CA PHE A 52 -4.79 5.25 16.13
C PHE A 52 -6.14 5.84 15.74
N ASN A 53 -6.28 7.16 15.65
CA ASN A 53 -7.53 7.80 15.25
C ASN A 53 -7.95 7.33 13.83
N SER A 54 -6.99 7.26 12.91
CA SER A 54 -7.20 6.78 11.55
C SER A 54 -7.56 5.28 11.49
N SER A 55 -6.85 4.44 12.26
CA SER A 55 -7.01 2.99 12.21
C SER A 55 -8.16 2.46 13.06
N SER A 56 -8.62 3.21 14.07
CA SER A 56 -9.67 2.79 15.00
C SER A 56 -10.96 2.38 14.28
N LYS A 57 -11.37 3.16 13.28
CA LYS A 57 -12.60 2.92 12.50
C LYS A 57 -12.48 1.67 11.64
N LEU A 58 -11.31 1.43 11.05
CA LEU A 58 -10.98 0.20 10.32
C LEU A 58 -11.04 -1.02 11.24
N LEU A 59 -10.46 -0.92 12.44
CA LEU A 59 -10.46 -2.00 13.43
C LEU A 59 -11.88 -2.36 13.86
N VAL A 60 -12.72 -1.37 14.16
CA VAL A 60 -14.13 -1.61 14.51
C VAL A 60 -14.87 -2.30 13.37
N CYS A 61 -14.69 -1.85 12.12
CA CYS A 61 -15.34 -2.48 10.96
C CYS A 61 -14.82 -3.92 10.73
N CYS A 62 -13.52 -4.17 10.92
CA CYS A 62 -12.94 -5.51 10.85
C CYS A 62 -13.49 -6.42 11.97
N MET A 63 -13.65 -5.90 13.18
CA MET A 63 -14.25 -6.64 14.30
C MET A 63 -15.71 -6.99 14.04
N LEU A 64 -16.50 -6.06 13.49
CA LEU A 64 -17.89 -6.32 13.09
C LEU A 64 -17.97 -7.38 11.99
N LEU A 65 -17.06 -7.34 11.01
CA LEU A 65 -16.99 -8.35 9.96
C LEU A 65 -16.59 -9.73 10.51
N LYS A 66 -15.63 -9.78 11.43
CA LYS A 66 -15.23 -11.02 12.13
C LYS A 66 -16.36 -11.57 13.02
N LEU A 67 -17.10 -10.71 13.69
CA LEU A 67 -18.29 -11.11 14.45
C LEU A 67 -19.35 -11.70 13.52
N THR A 68 -19.58 -11.06 12.36
CA THR A 68 -20.51 -11.55 11.33
C THR A 68 -20.09 -12.92 10.81
N LEU A 69 -18.79 -13.16 10.61
CA LEU A 69 -18.24 -14.47 10.24
C LEU A 69 -18.46 -15.53 11.33
N SER A 70 -18.30 -15.15 12.60
CA SER A 70 -18.55 -16.06 13.73
C SER A 70 -20.00 -16.51 13.84
N LEU A 71 -20.93 -15.79 13.21
CA LEU A 71 -22.34 -16.18 13.13
C LEU A 71 -22.52 -17.09 11.90
N ASN A 72 -22.23 -18.39 12.07
CA ASN A 72 -22.27 -19.45 11.03
C ASN A 72 -23.63 -19.66 10.32
N PHE A 73 -24.61 -18.78 10.52
CA PHE A 73 -25.95 -18.87 9.93
C PHE A 73 -26.12 -18.06 8.64
N LEU A 74 -25.16 -17.21 8.28
CA LEU A 74 -25.30 -16.30 7.14
C LEU A 74 -24.92 -16.96 5.81
N PRO A 75 -25.68 -16.68 4.73
CA PRO A 75 -25.39 -17.22 3.42
C PRO A 75 -24.12 -16.58 2.81
N GLU A 76 -23.51 -17.31 1.89
CA GLU A 76 -22.19 -16.96 1.34
C GLU A 76 -22.11 -15.57 0.70
N TYR A 77 -23.13 -15.18 -0.06
CA TYR A 77 -23.20 -13.87 -0.70
C TYR A 77 -23.30 -12.72 0.32
N ALA A 78 -23.92 -12.96 1.48
CA ALA A 78 -24.09 -11.95 2.52
C ALA A 78 -22.73 -11.58 3.13
N PHE A 79 -21.81 -12.53 3.27
CA PHE A 79 -20.45 -12.25 3.70
C PHE A 79 -19.72 -11.34 2.70
N HIS A 80 -19.77 -11.65 1.40
CA HIS A 80 -19.08 -10.85 0.39
C HIS A 80 -19.65 -9.42 0.28
N ILE A 81 -20.97 -9.28 0.37
CA ILE A 81 -21.65 -7.99 0.38
C ILE A 81 -21.30 -7.19 1.64
N THR A 82 -21.38 -7.79 2.83
CA THR A 82 -21.03 -7.11 4.08
C THR A 82 -19.55 -6.72 4.13
N SER A 83 -18.64 -7.57 3.66
CA SER A 83 -17.22 -7.26 3.48
C SER A 83 -17.02 -6.07 2.54
N SER A 84 -17.66 -6.08 1.37
CA SER A 84 -17.56 -4.98 0.41
C SER A 84 -18.12 -3.66 0.96
N LEU A 85 -19.31 -3.69 1.57
CA LEU A 85 -19.96 -2.51 2.14
C LEU A 85 -19.16 -1.90 3.29
N THR A 86 -18.65 -2.73 4.20
CA THR A 86 -17.85 -2.26 5.33
C THR A 86 -16.51 -1.66 4.87
N GLY A 87 -15.85 -2.26 3.88
CA GLY A 87 -14.64 -1.67 3.32
C GLY A 87 -14.87 -0.41 2.50
N LEU A 88 -15.98 -0.32 1.74
CA LEU A 88 -16.38 0.93 1.07
C LEU A 88 -16.70 2.04 2.09
N TYR A 89 -17.37 1.70 3.19
CA TYR A 89 -17.60 2.64 4.29
C TYR A 89 -16.29 3.15 4.90
N CYS A 90 -15.33 2.25 5.18
CA CYS A 90 -14.01 2.65 5.67
C CYS A 90 -13.26 3.53 4.66
N LEU A 91 -13.30 3.18 3.38
CA LEU A 91 -12.70 3.97 2.30
C LEU A 91 -13.30 5.37 2.24
N TYR A 92 -14.63 5.49 2.36
CA TYR A 92 -15.32 6.78 2.28
C TYR A 92 -14.95 7.65 3.47
N HIS A 93 -14.90 7.07 4.66
CA HIS A 93 -14.49 7.80 5.84
C HIS A 93 -13.01 8.24 5.75
N PHE A 94 -12.12 7.42 5.17
CA PHE A 94 -10.69 7.71 5.15
C PHE A 94 -10.28 8.65 4.00
N PHE A 95 -10.87 8.48 2.82
CA PHE A 95 -10.52 9.23 1.61
C PHE A 95 -11.57 10.28 1.22
N GLU A 96 -12.69 10.38 1.92
CA GLU A 96 -13.77 11.34 1.63
C GLU A 96 -14.23 11.26 0.17
N ASN A 97 -14.23 12.38 -0.57
CA ASN A 97 -14.63 12.43 -1.98
C ASN A 97 -13.66 11.68 -2.90
N GLU A 98 -12.43 11.43 -2.43
CA GLU A 98 -11.35 10.91 -3.29
C GLU A 98 -11.47 9.39 -3.45
N ILE A 99 -12.39 8.77 -2.70
CA ILE A 99 -12.82 7.38 -2.90
C ILE A 99 -13.26 7.13 -4.35
N LEU A 100 -13.81 8.13 -5.04
CA LEU A 100 -14.29 7.97 -6.42
C LEU A 100 -13.18 7.50 -7.37
N TYR A 101 -11.95 7.97 -7.18
CA TYR A 101 -10.79 7.52 -7.97
C TYR A 101 -10.43 6.06 -7.68
N ILE A 102 -10.58 5.61 -6.43
CA ILE A 102 -10.30 4.23 -6.03
C ILE A 102 -11.38 3.29 -6.60
N ILE A 103 -12.66 3.69 -6.49
CA ILE A 103 -13.79 2.93 -7.05
C ILE A 103 -13.69 2.88 -8.58
N LEU A 104 -13.40 4.01 -9.23
CA LEU A 104 -13.23 4.06 -10.68
C LEU A 104 -12.12 3.11 -11.13
N PHE A 105 -10.97 3.12 -10.45
CA PHE A 105 -9.88 2.20 -10.74
C PHE A 105 -10.30 0.73 -10.54
N ALA A 106 -11.02 0.41 -9.46
CA ALA A 106 -11.52 -0.94 -9.21
C ALA A 106 -12.45 -1.42 -10.33
N VAL A 107 -13.40 -0.57 -10.75
CA VAL A 107 -14.39 -0.89 -11.78
C VAL A 107 -13.72 -1.04 -13.15
N VAL A 108 -12.84 -0.12 -13.53
CA VAL A 108 -12.10 -0.18 -14.80
C VAL A 108 -11.19 -1.39 -14.83
N GLY A 109 -10.41 -1.62 -13.77
CA GLY A 109 -9.50 -2.76 -13.66
C GLY A 109 -10.23 -4.10 -13.69
N TYR A 110 -11.36 -4.21 -13.00
CA TYR A 110 -12.23 -5.39 -13.05
C TYR A 110 -12.89 -5.57 -14.43
N GLY A 111 -13.31 -4.49 -15.07
CA GLY A 111 -13.83 -4.53 -16.45
C GLY A 111 -12.81 -5.05 -17.45
N ILE A 112 -11.56 -4.61 -17.36
CA ILE A 112 -10.44 -5.12 -18.17
C ILE A 112 -10.21 -6.61 -17.89
N LEU A 113 -10.27 -7.02 -16.61
CA LEU A 113 -10.15 -8.42 -16.22
C LEU A 113 -11.27 -9.30 -16.81
N LEU A 114 -12.52 -8.81 -16.83
CA LEU A 114 -13.64 -9.50 -17.47
C LEU A 114 -13.47 -9.59 -18.98
N LEU A 115 -13.09 -8.48 -19.62
CA LEU A 115 -12.89 -8.41 -21.07
C LEU A 115 -11.78 -9.37 -21.52
N THR A 116 -10.66 -9.38 -20.81
CA THR A 116 -9.53 -10.29 -21.09
C THR A 116 -9.87 -11.75 -20.82
N ASN A 117 -10.69 -12.04 -19.81
CA ASN A 117 -11.17 -13.41 -19.58
C ASN A 117 -12.05 -13.94 -20.73
N ILE A 118 -12.82 -13.06 -21.39
CA ILE A 118 -13.68 -13.45 -22.53
C ILE A 118 -12.86 -13.59 -23.82
N ILE A 119 -11.96 -12.65 -24.11
CA ILE A 119 -11.30 -12.56 -25.44
C ILE A 119 -9.92 -13.23 -25.45
N LEU A 120 -9.13 -13.06 -24.38
CA LEU A 120 -7.70 -13.37 -24.34
C LEU A 120 -7.32 -14.19 -23.09
N LYS A 121 -8.10 -15.24 -22.76
CA LYS A 121 -7.93 -16.00 -21.51
C LYS A 121 -6.48 -16.46 -21.27
N GLN A 122 -5.79 -16.93 -22.33
CA GLN A 122 -4.41 -17.38 -22.25
C GLN A 122 -3.39 -16.28 -21.87
N TYR A 123 -3.68 -15.02 -22.19
CA TYR A 123 -2.81 -13.87 -21.90
C TYR A 123 -3.38 -12.94 -20.81
N GLN A 124 -4.44 -13.37 -20.11
CA GLN A 124 -5.21 -12.54 -19.19
C GLN A 124 -4.32 -11.83 -18.15
N GLY A 125 -3.44 -12.58 -17.48
CA GLY A 125 -2.53 -12.02 -16.47
C GLY A 125 -1.60 -10.95 -17.04
N ILE A 126 -0.97 -11.22 -18.19
CA ILE A 126 -0.02 -10.28 -18.83
C ILE A 126 -0.74 -9.00 -19.26
N VAL A 127 -1.89 -9.12 -19.93
CA VAL A 127 -2.66 -7.95 -20.37
C VAL A 127 -3.15 -7.14 -19.17
N CYS A 128 -3.63 -7.78 -18.10
CA CYS A 128 -4.04 -7.10 -16.88
C CYS A 128 -2.87 -6.36 -16.21
N VAL A 129 -1.66 -6.93 -16.17
CA VAL A 129 -0.47 -6.24 -15.62
C VAL A 129 -0.20 -4.95 -16.38
N PHE A 130 -0.04 -5.03 -17.71
CA PHE A 130 0.25 -3.85 -18.51
C PHE A 130 -0.85 -2.80 -18.42
N ALA A 131 -2.12 -3.22 -18.45
CA ALA A 131 -3.24 -2.31 -18.38
C ALA A 131 -3.37 -1.61 -17.01
N ASN A 132 -3.24 -2.34 -15.90
CA ASN A 132 -3.28 -1.75 -14.55
C ASN A 132 -2.08 -0.82 -14.32
N TYR A 133 -0.89 -1.21 -14.77
CA TYR A 133 0.32 -0.39 -14.63
C TYR A 133 0.24 0.89 -15.48
N ALA A 134 -0.20 0.78 -16.74
CA ALA A 134 -0.42 1.93 -17.60
C ALA A 134 -1.45 2.89 -17.01
N PHE A 135 -2.55 2.37 -16.44
CA PHE A 135 -3.54 3.20 -15.75
C PHE A 135 -2.91 3.98 -14.58
N LEU A 136 -2.13 3.30 -13.72
CA LEU A 136 -1.47 3.96 -12.59
C LEU A 136 -0.48 5.04 -13.05
N ILE A 137 0.30 4.78 -14.11
CA ILE A 137 1.21 5.78 -14.69
C ILE A 137 0.44 6.97 -15.25
N ILE A 138 -0.66 6.73 -15.97
CA ILE A 138 -1.47 7.80 -16.53
C ILE A 138 -2.05 8.65 -15.41
N CYS A 139 -2.53 8.04 -14.32
CA CYS A 139 -3.02 8.78 -13.17
C CYS A 139 -1.93 9.60 -12.48
N GLU A 140 -0.73 9.05 -12.30
CA GLU A 140 0.44 9.75 -11.73
C GLU A 140 0.85 10.95 -12.59
N LEU A 141 0.89 10.79 -13.92
CA LEU A 141 1.44 11.81 -14.82
C LEU A 141 0.44 12.90 -15.22
N PHE A 142 -0.85 12.54 -15.36
CA PHE A 142 -1.83 13.43 -16.00
C PHE A 142 -2.93 13.93 -15.08
N PHE A 143 -3.35 13.14 -14.08
CA PHE A 143 -4.70 13.30 -13.51
C PHE A 143 -4.75 13.81 -12.08
N ALA A 144 -3.62 13.78 -11.36
CA ALA A 144 -3.67 13.99 -9.95
C ALA A 144 -2.82 15.19 -9.53
N GLU A 145 -3.51 16.23 -9.05
CA GLU A 145 -2.89 17.22 -8.16
C GLU A 145 -2.06 16.45 -7.13
N LYS A 146 -0.76 16.76 -7.02
CA LYS A 146 0.23 15.91 -6.32
C LYS A 146 -0.26 15.50 -4.92
N THR A 147 -0.94 16.40 -4.24
CA THR A 147 -1.54 16.21 -2.90
C THR A 147 -2.62 15.13 -2.87
N LEU A 148 -3.57 15.14 -3.81
CA LEU A 148 -4.65 14.15 -3.90
C LEU A 148 -4.10 12.77 -4.28
N TRP A 149 -3.16 12.71 -5.23
CA TRP A 149 -2.53 11.47 -5.65
C TRP A 149 -1.82 10.76 -4.49
N HIS A 150 -0.96 11.50 -3.78
CA HIS A 150 -0.15 10.95 -2.71
C HIS A 150 -0.99 10.37 -1.59
N ARG A 151 -2.21 10.89 -1.39
CA ARG A 151 -3.17 10.36 -0.42
C ARG A 151 -3.69 8.99 -0.85
N ILE A 152 -4.17 8.83 -2.08
CA ILE A 152 -4.88 7.61 -2.53
C ILE A 152 -3.99 6.52 -3.12
N ARG A 153 -2.74 6.84 -3.53
CA ARG A 153 -1.87 5.93 -4.29
C ARG A 153 -1.64 4.58 -3.60
N GLY A 154 -1.55 4.56 -2.26
CA GLY A 154 -1.30 3.32 -1.50
C GLY A 154 -2.45 2.32 -1.68
N SER A 155 -3.69 2.78 -1.55
CA SER A 155 -4.88 1.94 -1.75
C SER A 155 -5.00 1.48 -3.21
N GLN A 156 -4.71 2.35 -4.18
CA GLN A 156 -4.73 1.97 -5.60
C GLN A 156 -3.64 0.96 -5.97
N MET A 157 -2.43 1.10 -5.43
CA MET A 157 -1.36 0.11 -5.62
C MET A 157 -1.77 -1.26 -5.07
N LEU A 158 -2.34 -1.30 -3.86
CA LEU A 158 -2.83 -2.54 -3.24
C LEU A 158 -3.96 -3.18 -4.06
N LEU A 159 -4.89 -2.37 -4.55
CA LEU A 159 -5.99 -2.81 -5.41
C LEU A 159 -5.47 -3.34 -6.77
N SER A 160 -4.47 -2.69 -7.35
CA SER A 160 -3.79 -3.13 -8.58
C SER A 160 -3.17 -4.50 -8.38
N MET A 161 -2.45 -4.70 -7.27
CA MET A 161 -1.89 -6.00 -6.93
C MET A 161 -2.98 -7.06 -6.81
N LYS A 162 -4.09 -6.76 -6.13
CA LYS A 162 -5.23 -7.70 -6.01
C LYS A 162 -5.82 -8.09 -7.37
N LEU A 163 -6.01 -7.11 -8.26
CA LEU A 163 -6.54 -7.33 -9.61
C LEU A 163 -5.59 -8.17 -10.47
N ILE A 164 -4.30 -7.88 -10.42
CA ILE A 164 -3.27 -8.65 -11.14
C ILE A 164 -3.25 -10.09 -10.64
N SER A 165 -3.27 -10.30 -9.32
CA SER A 165 -3.30 -11.65 -8.74
C SER A 165 -4.55 -12.41 -9.15
N LEU A 166 -5.71 -11.75 -9.13
CA LEU A 166 -6.96 -12.34 -9.61
C LEU A 166 -6.87 -12.72 -11.10
N ALA A 167 -6.28 -11.87 -11.94
CA ALA A 167 -6.09 -12.14 -13.36
C ALA A 167 -5.18 -13.35 -13.62
N PHE A 168 -4.11 -13.51 -12.85
CA PHE A 168 -3.26 -14.71 -12.94
C PHE A 168 -3.96 -15.95 -12.40
N ASP A 169 -4.75 -15.83 -11.34
CA ASP A 169 -5.53 -16.93 -10.78
C ASP A 169 -6.61 -17.41 -11.78
N THR A 170 -7.28 -16.51 -12.49
CA THR A 170 -8.36 -16.89 -13.45
C THR A 170 -7.85 -17.19 -14.86
N GLY A 171 -6.65 -16.73 -15.21
CA GLY A 171 -6.05 -16.94 -16.53
C GLY A 171 -5.61 -18.38 -16.78
N SER A 172 -5.44 -19.19 -15.73
CA SER A 172 -5.22 -20.63 -15.88
C SER A 172 -6.46 -21.31 -16.45
N ILE A 173 -6.30 -22.08 -17.52
CA ILE A 173 -7.40 -22.75 -18.25
C ILE A 173 -8.30 -23.57 -17.30
N ALA A 174 -7.71 -24.14 -16.24
CA ALA A 174 -8.38 -24.99 -15.27
C ALA A 174 -9.28 -24.23 -14.26
N LYS A 175 -9.14 -22.91 -14.12
CA LYS A 175 -9.91 -22.11 -13.16
C LYS A 175 -10.99 -21.29 -13.86
N THR A 176 -12.17 -21.25 -13.25
CA THR A 176 -13.32 -20.43 -13.68
C THR A 176 -13.29 -19.07 -12.99
N MET A 177 -13.88 -18.05 -13.64
CA MET A 177 -14.03 -16.73 -13.04
C MET A 177 -14.93 -16.82 -11.80
N PRO A 178 -14.52 -16.26 -10.64
CA PRO A 178 -15.39 -16.21 -9.47
C PRO A 178 -16.60 -15.30 -9.67
N GLU A 179 -17.61 -15.48 -8.82
CA GLU A 179 -18.78 -14.60 -8.80
C GLU A 179 -18.38 -13.14 -8.58
N THR A 180 -19.11 -12.22 -9.23
CA THR A 180 -18.84 -10.78 -9.17
C THR A 180 -18.87 -10.26 -7.74
N PHE A 181 -19.83 -10.71 -6.93
CA PHE A 181 -19.93 -10.34 -5.51
C PHE A 181 -18.71 -10.79 -4.71
N ALA A 182 -18.20 -12.00 -4.96
CA ALA A 182 -17.01 -12.50 -4.29
C ALA A 182 -15.76 -11.71 -4.68
N CYS A 183 -15.64 -11.32 -5.96
CA CYS A 183 -14.59 -10.42 -6.43
C CYS A 183 -14.64 -9.06 -5.73
N PHE A 184 -15.82 -8.42 -5.65
CA PHE A 184 -15.97 -7.14 -4.96
C PHE A 184 -15.71 -7.25 -3.45
N GLY A 185 -16.18 -8.31 -2.81
CA GLY A 185 -15.90 -8.59 -1.40
C GLY A 185 -14.41 -8.73 -1.10
N TYR A 186 -13.65 -9.33 -2.03
CA TYR A 186 -12.18 -9.44 -1.97
C TYR A 186 -11.48 -8.11 -2.21
N LEU A 187 -11.84 -7.38 -3.27
CA LEU A 187 -11.22 -6.11 -3.64
C LEU A 187 -11.39 -5.08 -2.51
N PHE A 188 -12.61 -4.95 -1.99
CA PHE A 188 -13.00 -4.00 -0.96
C PHE A 188 -13.02 -4.60 0.45
N HIS A 189 -12.26 -5.66 0.73
CA HIS A 189 -12.21 -6.19 2.08
C HIS A 189 -11.58 -5.17 3.07
N PRO A 190 -12.26 -4.76 4.17
CA PRO A 190 -11.83 -3.66 5.03
C PRO A 190 -10.43 -3.86 5.62
N GLY A 191 -10.08 -5.11 5.95
CA GLY A 191 -8.77 -5.45 6.50
C GLY A 191 -7.60 -5.34 5.52
N THR A 192 -7.86 -5.13 4.23
CA THR A 192 -6.84 -5.15 3.16
C THR A 192 -7.05 -4.09 2.08
N VAL A 193 -7.93 -3.11 2.28
CA VAL A 193 -8.22 -2.10 1.25
C VAL A 193 -7.48 -0.77 1.48
N ILE A 194 -7.09 -0.47 2.73
CA ILE A 194 -6.36 0.76 3.10
C ILE A 194 -4.93 0.46 3.57
N PHE A 195 -4.77 -0.21 4.71
CA PHE A 195 -3.47 -0.44 5.37
C PHE A 195 -3.06 -1.91 5.50
N GLY A 196 -3.84 -2.83 4.92
CA GLY A 196 -3.56 -4.25 5.09
C GLY A 196 -2.52 -4.80 4.11
N PRO A 197 -1.99 -5.99 4.39
CA PRO A 197 -1.11 -6.68 3.46
C PRO A 197 -1.88 -7.07 2.20
N TRP A 198 -1.14 -7.21 1.10
CA TRP A 198 -1.65 -7.92 -0.06
C TRP A 198 -1.87 -9.39 0.30
N ILE A 199 -3.04 -9.92 -0.08
CA ILE A 199 -3.41 -11.33 0.04
C ILE A 199 -3.95 -11.82 -1.30
N SER A 200 -3.75 -13.10 -1.62
CA SER A 200 -4.34 -13.70 -2.82
C SER A 200 -5.85 -13.96 -2.62
N TYR A 201 -6.57 -14.11 -3.74
CA TYR A 201 -7.99 -14.44 -3.71
C TYR A 201 -8.26 -15.78 -3.01
N THR A 202 -7.39 -16.76 -3.21
CA THR A 202 -7.48 -18.08 -2.55
C THR A 202 -7.41 -17.95 -1.03
N THR A 203 -6.48 -17.15 -0.51
CA THR A 203 -6.37 -16.89 0.95
C THR A 203 -7.61 -16.19 1.50
N TYR A 204 -8.19 -15.25 0.74
CA TYR A 204 -9.44 -14.58 1.12
C TYR A 204 -10.60 -15.58 1.26
N ILE A 205 -10.79 -16.48 0.30
CA ILE A 205 -11.85 -17.49 0.36
C ILE A 205 -11.63 -18.47 1.52
N ASN A 206 -10.40 -18.92 1.75
CA ASN A 206 -10.09 -19.83 2.85
C ASN A 206 -10.33 -19.18 4.22
N SER A 207 -10.20 -17.86 4.34
CA SER A 207 -10.44 -17.13 5.61
C SER A 207 -11.88 -17.21 6.13
N LYS A 208 -12.82 -17.62 5.28
CA LYS A 208 -14.24 -17.83 5.60
C LYS A 208 -14.54 -19.27 6.06
N GLN A 209 -13.68 -20.24 5.77
CA GLN A 209 -13.93 -21.67 5.99
C GLN A 209 -13.49 -22.19 7.38
N ASN A 210 -13.16 -21.30 8.32
CA ASN A 210 -12.76 -21.67 9.69
C ASN A 210 -13.93 -21.62 10.67
#